data_AF-A0A955TIL2-F1
#
_entry.id   AF-A0A955TIL2-F1
#
_cell.length_a   1.000
_cell.length_b   1.000
_cell.length_c   1.000
_cell.angle_alpha   90.00
_cell.angle_beta   90.00
_cell.angle_gamma   90.00
#
_symmetry.space_group_name_H-M   'P 1'
#
loop_
_entity.id
_entity.type
_entity.pdbx_description
1 polymer ?
#
loop_
_entity_poly.entity_id
_entity_poly.type
_entity_poly.pdbx_seq_one_letter_code
_entity_poly.pdbx_strand_id
1 'polypeptide(L)'
;MNDRIAQALTKLFDRHRIVFWYDAKQELRDDFETLSLPGVEKLELTNNQYGVKYKILREQPEQKFLLYREGPQPNDLDNWLLDVQLAQGEFRTDQVAIWLSELELGLEFTNVVQAHVEFFQAIKRKDALKKLLQADDTAGQIRLKMLAVCTGSEPRMDAVMENLLQELADGRDEKIKLVDRCSLDSFLWEQMTRLYGYNSGEPGIRDFTIELFKSCYAMGTAGQVKLTGDALVFLKRWKDSRQFEDGFETL
;
A
#
# COMPACT_ATOMS: atom_id res chain seq x y z
N MET A 1 -16.27 18.32 5.11
CA MET A 1 -15.84 16.92 5.30
C MET A 1 -17.05 16.00 5.23
N ASN A 2 -18.11 16.29 6.01
CA ASN A 2 -19.44 15.65 5.94
C ASN A 2 -20.02 15.34 4.56
N ASP A 3 -20.02 16.27 3.60
CA ASP A 3 -20.62 16.01 2.27
C ASP A 3 -19.95 14.86 1.51
N ARG A 4 -18.64 14.65 1.70
CA ARG A 4 -17.91 13.56 1.03
C ARG A 4 -18.19 12.21 1.71
N ILE A 5 -18.27 12.20 3.04
CA ILE A 5 -18.64 11.02 3.84
C ILE A 5 -20.05 10.56 3.45
N ALA A 6 -21.00 11.50 3.36
CA ALA A 6 -22.37 11.23 2.96
C ALA A 6 -22.47 10.64 1.53
N GLN A 7 -21.74 11.21 0.57
CA GLN A 7 -21.70 10.69 -0.81
C GLN A 7 -21.11 9.28 -0.90
N ALA A 8 -20.01 9.00 -0.17
CA ALA A 8 -19.37 7.69 -0.16
C ALA A 8 -20.29 6.63 0.47
N LEU A 9 -20.93 6.95 1.59
CA LEU A 9 -21.91 6.09 2.23
C LEU A 9 -23.11 5.81 1.34
N THR A 10 -23.63 6.84 0.65
CA THR A 10 -24.76 6.67 -0.28
C THR A 10 -24.44 5.63 -1.35
N LYS A 11 -23.25 5.70 -1.96
CA LYS A 11 -22.81 4.70 -2.94
C LYS A 11 -22.69 3.28 -2.37
N LEU A 12 -22.24 3.13 -1.13
CA LEU A 12 -22.17 1.83 -0.48
C LEU A 12 -23.58 1.27 -0.23
N PHE A 13 -24.52 2.13 0.16
CA PHE A 13 -25.91 1.77 0.37
C PHE A 13 -26.68 1.42 -0.92
N ASP A 14 -26.14 1.71 -2.10
CA ASP A 14 -26.70 1.22 -3.37
C ASP A 14 -26.45 -0.28 -3.59
N ARG A 15 -25.38 -0.82 -2.98
CA ARG A 15 -24.98 -2.24 -3.13
C ARG A 15 -25.22 -3.07 -1.88
N HIS A 16 -25.18 -2.45 -0.71
CA HIS A 16 -25.28 -3.11 0.58
C HIS A 16 -26.40 -2.51 1.41
N ARG A 17 -27.11 -3.35 2.15
CA ARG A 17 -28.17 -2.89 3.05
C ARG A 17 -27.60 -2.44 4.39
N ILE A 18 -26.57 -3.14 4.86
CA ILE A 18 -25.90 -2.87 6.13
C ILE A 18 -24.48 -2.41 5.82
N VAL A 19 -24.06 -1.35 6.50
CA VAL A 19 -22.72 -0.79 6.33
C VAL A 19 -22.07 -0.63 7.70
N PHE A 20 -20.89 -1.22 7.89
CA PHE A 20 -20.10 -1.13 9.12
C PHE A 20 -19.12 0.03 9.05
N TRP A 21 -19.04 0.86 10.10
CA TRP A 21 -18.10 1.96 10.23
C TRP A 21 -17.30 1.80 11.53
N TYR A 22 -16.03 1.46 11.40
CA TYR A 22 -15.08 1.37 12.52
C TYR A 22 -14.20 2.62 12.55
N ASP A 23 -14.29 3.40 13.62
CA ASP A 23 -13.47 4.61 13.83
C ASP A 23 -12.26 4.25 14.70
N ALA A 24 -11.23 3.70 14.07
CA ALA A 24 -10.06 3.18 14.78
C ALA A 24 -9.27 4.28 15.53
N LYS A 25 -9.33 5.52 15.05
CA LYS A 25 -8.61 6.67 15.62
C LYS A 25 -9.46 7.55 16.54
N GLN A 26 -10.76 7.29 16.63
CA GLN A 26 -11.72 8.09 17.42
C GLN A 26 -11.78 9.56 16.97
N GLU A 27 -11.59 9.80 15.68
CA GLU A 27 -11.53 11.15 15.11
C GLU A 27 -12.84 11.56 14.42
N LEU A 28 -13.78 10.62 14.21
CA LEU A 28 -14.92 10.81 13.32
C LEU A 28 -16.27 10.66 14.03
N ARG A 29 -16.26 10.67 15.37
CA ARG A 29 -17.47 10.69 16.20
C ARG A 29 -18.41 11.82 15.80
N ASP A 30 -17.88 13.04 15.69
CA ASP A 30 -18.65 14.24 15.35
C ASP A 30 -19.24 14.14 13.92
N ASP A 31 -18.49 13.60 12.97
CA ASP A 31 -18.98 13.35 11.61
C ASP A 31 -20.11 12.32 11.63
N PHE A 32 -19.98 11.22 12.38
CA PHE A 32 -21.05 10.22 12.52
C PHE A 32 -22.31 10.81 13.15
N GLU A 33 -22.19 11.64 14.18
CA GLU A 33 -23.34 12.25 14.86
C GLU A 33 -24.06 13.25 13.96
N THR A 34 -23.31 14.12 13.27
CA THR A 34 -23.84 15.17 12.38
C THR A 34 -24.33 14.64 11.03
N LEU A 35 -23.90 13.45 10.61
CA LEU A 35 -24.32 12.82 9.37
C LEU A 35 -25.82 12.51 9.36
N SER A 36 -26.51 12.97 8.32
CA SER A 36 -27.90 12.63 8.05
C SER A 36 -28.03 11.95 6.69
N LEU A 37 -28.53 10.71 6.69
CA LEU A 37 -28.76 9.90 5.49
C LEU A 37 -30.25 9.52 5.44
N PRO A 38 -31.02 10.02 4.45
CA PRO A 38 -32.44 9.67 4.32
C PRO A 38 -32.64 8.16 4.15
N GLY A 39 -33.51 7.57 4.96
CA GLY A 39 -33.86 6.15 4.88
C GLY A 39 -32.81 5.18 5.45
N VAL A 40 -31.75 5.68 6.10
CA VAL A 40 -30.74 4.87 6.79
C VAL A 40 -30.86 5.09 8.30
N GLU A 41 -30.94 4.01 9.07
CA GLU A 41 -30.94 4.07 10.53
C GLU A 41 -29.50 3.92 11.06
N LYS A 42 -29.06 4.87 11.90
CA LYS A 42 -27.74 4.85 12.54
C LYS A 42 -27.82 4.09 13.87
N LEU A 43 -26.92 3.12 14.08
CA LEU A 43 -26.80 2.37 15.33
C LEU A 43 -25.35 2.36 15.80
N GLU A 44 -25.16 2.54 17.10
CA GLU A 44 -23.84 2.46 17.75
C GLU A 44 -23.64 1.08 18.39
N LEU A 45 -22.46 0.48 18.18
CA LEU A 45 -22.07 -0.83 18.67
C LEU A 45 -21.32 -0.72 20.00
N THR A 46 -22.06 -0.77 21.10
CA THR A 46 -21.54 -0.66 22.48
C THR A 46 -21.97 -1.86 23.31
N ASN A 47 -21.31 -3.00 23.09
CA ASN A 47 -21.60 -4.27 23.78
C ASN A 47 -23.08 -4.75 23.65
N ASN A 48 -23.72 -4.38 22.54
CA ASN A 48 -25.13 -4.64 22.22
C ASN A 48 -25.29 -5.49 20.95
N GLN A 49 -24.21 -6.11 20.45
CA GLN A 49 -24.11 -6.71 19.13
C GLN A 49 -25.15 -7.81 18.90
N TYR A 50 -25.48 -8.59 19.94
CA TYR A 50 -26.53 -9.60 19.86
C TYR A 50 -27.91 -9.00 19.56
N GLY A 51 -28.29 -7.95 20.28
CA GLY A 51 -29.56 -7.26 20.07
C GLY A 51 -29.62 -6.58 18.69
N VAL A 52 -28.51 -5.96 18.28
CA VAL A 52 -28.37 -5.39 16.94
C VAL A 52 -28.53 -6.46 15.86
N LYS A 53 -27.88 -7.62 16.02
CA LYS A 53 -28.00 -8.76 15.09
C LYS A 53 -29.44 -9.22 14.93
N TYR A 54 -30.17 -9.34 16.04
CA TYR A 54 -31.58 -9.71 16.00
C TYR A 54 -32.43 -8.66 15.26
N LYS A 55 -32.24 -7.38 15.58
CA LYS A 55 -32.98 -6.28 14.94
C LYS A 55 -32.78 -6.25 13.43
N ILE A 56 -31.53 -6.27 12.96
CA ILE A 56 -31.19 -6.10 11.54
C ILE A 56 -31.51 -7.34 10.68
N LEU A 57 -31.60 -8.53 11.28
CA LEU A 57 -31.89 -9.79 10.57
C LEU A 57 -33.33 -10.28 10.71
N ARG A 58 -34.03 -9.92 11.80
CA ARG A 58 -35.38 -10.45 12.10
C ARG A 58 -36.46 -9.37 12.17
N GLU A 59 -36.24 -8.30 12.92
CA GLU A 59 -37.28 -7.29 13.13
C GLU A 59 -37.44 -6.36 11.93
N GLN A 60 -36.32 -5.96 11.32
CA GLN A 60 -36.27 -4.96 10.25
C GLN A 60 -35.38 -5.43 9.09
N PRO A 61 -35.78 -6.50 8.37
CA PRO A 61 -34.95 -7.14 7.34
C PRO A 61 -34.75 -6.28 6.08
N GLU A 62 -35.66 -5.37 5.77
CA GLU A 62 -35.59 -4.50 4.57
C GLU A 62 -34.96 -3.12 4.86
N GLN A 63 -34.81 -2.76 6.13
CA GLN A 63 -34.28 -1.46 6.55
C GLN A 63 -32.76 -1.39 6.33
N LYS A 64 -32.27 -0.22 5.89
CA LYS A 64 -30.83 0.07 5.77
C LYS A 64 -30.26 0.54 7.11
N PHE A 65 -29.07 0.04 7.46
CA PHE A 65 -28.40 0.35 8.72
C PHE A 65 -26.95 0.79 8.53
N LEU A 66 -26.57 1.84 9.24
CA LEU A 66 -25.18 2.24 9.44
C LEU A 66 -24.76 1.86 10.87
N LEU A 67 -23.90 0.86 10.99
CA LEU A 67 -23.41 0.35 12.27
C LEU A 67 -22.06 0.99 12.59
N TYR A 68 -22.03 1.91 13.56
CA TYR A 68 -20.82 2.60 13.99
C TYR A 68 -20.23 1.96 15.23
N ARG A 69 -18.91 1.83 15.26
CA ARG A 69 -18.15 1.44 16.45
C ARG A 69 -16.99 2.39 16.63
N GLU A 70 -16.86 2.90 17.84
CA GLU A 70 -15.69 3.62 18.28
C GLU A 70 -14.56 2.63 18.58
N GLY A 71 -13.39 2.84 17.96
CA GLY A 71 -12.24 1.95 18.02
C GLY A 71 -12.13 0.96 16.85
N PRO A 72 -11.04 0.16 16.82
CA PRO A 72 -10.76 -0.73 15.71
C PRO A 72 -11.78 -1.87 15.59
N GLN A 73 -11.83 -2.46 14.40
CA GLN A 73 -12.55 -3.72 14.18
C GLN A 73 -12.06 -4.79 15.18
N PRO A 74 -12.96 -5.53 15.83
CA PRO A 74 -12.59 -6.66 16.68
C PRO A 74 -11.90 -7.77 15.89
N ASN A 75 -11.08 -8.57 16.57
CA ASN A 75 -10.61 -9.84 16.02
C ASN A 75 -11.80 -10.73 15.61
N ASP A 76 -11.60 -11.57 14.60
CA ASP A 76 -12.66 -12.41 14.04
C ASP A 76 -13.39 -13.26 15.08
N LEU A 77 -12.65 -13.82 16.05
CA LEU A 77 -13.22 -14.63 17.14
C LEU A 77 -14.10 -13.82 18.11
N ASP A 78 -13.81 -12.53 18.25
CA ASP A 78 -14.53 -11.60 19.14
C ASP A 78 -15.61 -10.80 18.39
N ASN A 79 -15.71 -10.95 17.07
CA ASN A 79 -16.65 -10.23 16.23
C ASN A 79 -17.97 -11.00 16.03
N TRP A 80 -18.94 -10.71 16.89
CA TRP A 80 -20.27 -11.34 16.88
C TRP A 80 -21.09 -11.09 15.60
N LEU A 81 -20.70 -10.06 14.84
CA LEU A 81 -21.34 -9.66 13.59
C LEU A 81 -20.50 -10.02 12.36
N LEU A 82 -19.44 -10.83 12.52
CA LEU A 82 -18.51 -11.17 11.43
C LEU A 82 -19.23 -11.76 10.21
N ASP A 83 -20.18 -12.66 10.43
CA ASP A 83 -20.99 -13.27 9.37
C ASP A 83 -21.78 -12.22 8.56
N VAL A 84 -22.33 -11.21 9.26
CA VAL A 84 -23.05 -10.10 8.62
C VAL A 84 -22.07 -9.16 7.92
N GLN A 85 -20.93 -8.85 8.55
CA GLN A 85 -19.90 -7.99 7.98
C GLN A 85 -19.34 -8.56 6.69
N LEU A 86 -19.05 -9.87 6.65
CA LEU A 86 -18.55 -10.55 5.45
C LEU A 86 -19.58 -10.60 4.31
N ALA A 87 -20.88 -10.56 4.63
CA ALA A 87 -21.96 -10.59 3.65
C ALA A 87 -22.41 -9.19 3.19
N GLN A 88 -21.93 -8.12 3.83
CA GLN A 88 -22.42 -6.75 3.66
C GLN A 88 -21.27 -5.77 3.41
N GLY A 89 -21.58 -4.47 3.44
CA GLY A 89 -20.59 -3.43 3.17
C GLY A 89 -19.84 -3.01 4.42
N GLU A 90 -18.58 -2.65 4.26
CA GLU A 90 -17.80 -1.97 5.29
C GLU A 90 -17.45 -0.57 4.77
N PHE A 91 -17.95 0.45 5.45
CA PHE A 91 -17.51 1.82 5.29
C PHE A 91 -16.28 2.05 6.14
N ARG A 92 -15.14 1.82 5.51
CA ARG A 92 -13.87 2.29 6.02
C ARG A 92 -13.75 3.77 5.69
N THR A 93 -13.89 4.62 6.70
CA THR A 93 -13.78 6.07 6.54
C THR A 93 -12.37 6.54 6.29
N ASP A 94 -11.37 5.90 6.87
CA ASP A 94 -10.21 6.69 7.24
C ASP A 94 -9.22 6.69 6.09
N GLN A 95 -9.26 7.75 5.29
CA GLN A 95 -8.14 8.14 4.44
C GLN A 95 -7.88 7.27 3.20
N VAL A 96 -7.96 5.93 3.28
CA VAL A 96 -7.70 4.98 2.17
C VAL A 96 -8.70 5.16 1.04
N ALA A 97 -10.00 5.22 1.35
CA ALA A 97 -11.04 5.47 0.34
C ALA A 97 -10.94 6.87 -0.27
N ILE A 98 -10.51 7.87 0.54
CA ILE A 98 -10.25 9.23 0.06
C ILE A 98 -9.06 9.22 -0.90
N TRP A 99 -7.96 8.55 -0.55
CA TRP A 99 -6.78 8.43 -1.40
C TRP A 99 -7.09 7.67 -2.69
N LEU A 100 -7.85 6.57 -2.64
CA LEU A 100 -8.31 5.87 -3.83
C LEU A 100 -9.12 6.79 -4.74
N SER A 101 -10.05 7.56 -4.17
CA SER A 101 -10.82 8.55 -4.94
C SER A 101 -9.95 9.70 -5.48
N GLU A 102 -8.97 10.19 -4.74
CA GLU A 102 -8.04 11.25 -5.16
C GLU A 102 -7.14 10.78 -6.32
N LEU A 103 -6.74 9.51 -6.28
CA LEU A 103 -5.88 8.86 -7.28
C LEU A 103 -6.67 8.26 -8.45
N GLU A 104 -8.00 8.35 -8.42
CA GLU A 104 -8.90 7.76 -9.43
C GLU A 104 -8.69 6.24 -9.59
N LEU A 105 -8.35 5.58 -8.48
CA LEU A 105 -8.15 4.13 -8.41
C LEU A 105 -9.43 3.42 -7.94
N GLY A 106 -9.67 2.23 -8.49
CA GLY A 106 -10.79 1.38 -8.09
C GLY A 106 -10.59 0.73 -6.72
N LEU A 107 -11.68 0.19 -6.17
CA LEU A 107 -11.71 -0.44 -4.84
C LEU A 107 -10.84 -1.71 -4.76
N GLU A 108 -10.50 -2.32 -5.90
CA GLU A 108 -9.59 -3.45 -6.01
C GLU A 108 -8.18 -3.15 -5.46
N PHE A 109 -7.78 -1.88 -5.40
CA PHE A 109 -6.48 -1.46 -4.88
C PHE A 109 -6.48 -1.14 -3.38
N THR A 110 -7.58 -1.36 -2.68
CA THR A 110 -7.71 -1.11 -1.23
C THR A 110 -6.58 -1.76 -0.44
N ASN A 111 -6.25 -3.01 -0.75
CA ASN A 111 -5.19 -3.75 -0.06
C ASN A 111 -3.80 -3.14 -0.28
N VAL A 112 -3.53 -2.56 -1.46
CA VAL A 112 -2.26 -1.90 -1.76
C VAL A 112 -2.13 -0.63 -0.94
N VAL A 113 -3.18 0.20 -0.93
CA VAL A 113 -3.16 1.46 -0.18
C VAL A 113 -3.08 1.20 1.33
N GLN A 114 -3.76 0.17 1.83
CA GLN A 114 -3.73 -0.22 3.24
C GLN A 114 -2.36 -0.79 3.65
N ALA A 115 -1.68 -1.54 2.79
CA ALA A 115 -0.35 -2.08 3.10
C ALA A 115 0.72 -0.97 3.20
N HIS A 116 0.49 0.19 2.58
CA HIS A 116 1.49 1.24 2.42
C HIS A 116 0.97 2.61 2.89
N VAL A 117 0.18 2.66 3.97
CA VAL A 117 -0.49 3.87 4.48
C VAL A 117 0.49 5.05 4.66
N GLU A 118 1.68 4.79 5.19
CA GLU A 118 2.70 5.82 5.41
C GLU A 118 3.10 6.54 4.12
N PHE A 119 3.04 5.86 2.96
CA PHE A 119 3.30 6.48 1.66
C PHE A 119 2.30 7.59 1.34
N PHE A 120 1.01 7.30 1.51
CA PHE A 120 -0.09 8.16 1.08
C PHE A 120 -0.34 9.34 2.04
N GLN A 121 0.22 9.32 3.24
CA GLN A 121 0.16 10.46 4.16
C GLN A 121 0.79 11.74 3.59
N ALA A 122 1.83 11.64 2.75
CA ALA A 122 2.45 12.84 2.17
C ALA A 122 1.81 13.23 0.84
N ILE A 123 1.28 14.46 0.79
CA ILE A 123 0.66 15.05 -0.41
C ILE A 123 1.60 15.00 -1.62
N LYS A 124 2.88 15.39 -1.45
CA LYS A 124 3.87 15.36 -2.54
C LYS A 124 4.05 13.98 -3.18
N ARG A 125 4.01 12.89 -2.38
CA ARG A 125 4.14 11.52 -2.88
C ARG A 125 2.89 11.08 -3.63
N LYS A 126 1.70 11.44 -3.13
CA LYS A 126 0.43 11.20 -3.83
C LYS A 126 0.38 11.91 -5.18
N ASP A 127 0.77 13.18 -5.24
CA ASP A 127 0.79 13.95 -6.48
C ASP A 127 1.78 13.38 -7.50
N ALA A 128 2.96 12.94 -7.03
CA ALA A 128 3.95 12.28 -7.87
C ALA A 128 3.43 10.93 -8.38
N LEU A 129 2.81 10.12 -7.53
CA LEU A 129 2.20 8.85 -7.92
C LEU A 129 1.08 9.06 -8.94
N LYS A 130 0.18 10.03 -8.71
CA LYS A 130 -0.95 10.33 -9.60
C LYS A 130 -0.50 10.62 -11.04
N LYS A 131 0.64 11.28 -11.22
CA LYS A 131 1.21 11.56 -12.55
C LYS A 131 1.72 10.31 -13.28
N LEU A 132 2.05 9.26 -12.54
CA LEU A 132 2.58 8.01 -13.08
C LEU A 132 1.50 6.96 -13.32
N LEU A 133 0.33 7.07 -12.67
CA LEU A 133 -0.75 6.10 -12.77
C LEU A 133 -1.35 6.01 -14.18
N GLN A 134 -1.71 4.80 -14.57
CA GLN A 134 -2.34 4.45 -15.85
C GLN A 134 -3.59 3.59 -15.56
N ALA A 135 -4.56 3.62 -16.47
CA ALA A 135 -5.87 2.97 -16.25
C ALA A 135 -5.80 1.44 -16.17
N ASP A 136 -4.76 0.83 -16.75
CA ASP A 136 -4.52 -0.61 -16.81
C ASP A 136 -3.48 -1.10 -15.79
N ASP A 137 -3.11 -0.24 -14.83
CA ASP A 137 -2.14 -0.60 -13.79
C ASP A 137 -2.61 -1.76 -12.92
N THR A 138 -1.74 -2.74 -12.74
CA THR A 138 -1.88 -3.81 -11.76
C THR A 138 -1.36 -3.39 -10.39
N ALA A 139 -1.74 -4.11 -9.33
CA ALA A 139 -1.23 -3.88 -7.98
C ALA A 139 0.31 -3.89 -7.91
N GLY A 140 0.98 -4.74 -8.69
CA GLY A 140 2.45 -4.78 -8.78
C GLY A 140 3.04 -3.54 -9.45
N GLN A 141 2.41 -3.05 -10.52
CA GLN A 141 2.84 -1.82 -11.21
C GLN A 141 2.67 -0.59 -10.31
N ILE A 142 1.59 -0.52 -9.52
CA ILE A 142 1.40 0.56 -8.54
C ILE A 142 2.52 0.55 -7.50
N ARG A 143 2.86 -0.62 -6.93
CA ARG A 143 3.97 -0.73 -5.97
C ARG A 143 5.32 -0.34 -6.58
N LEU A 144 5.58 -0.70 -7.84
CA LEU A 144 6.78 -0.26 -8.56
C LEU A 144 6.81 1.26 -8.76
N LYS A 145 5.68 1.87 -9.11
CA LYS A 145 5.55 3.33 -9.21
C LYS A 145 5.75 4.01 -7.85
N MET A 146 5.28 3.40 -6.76
CA MET A 146 5.55 3.89 -5.40
C MET A 146 7.04 3.84 -5.04
N LEU A 147 7.75 2.76 -5.36
CA LEU A 147 9.20 2.67 -5.18
C LEU A 147 9.94 3.75 -5.96
N ALA A 148 9.52 4.00 -7.20
CA ALA A 148 10.09 5.04 -8.04
C ALA A 148 9.91 6.43 -7.43
N VAL A 149 8.73 6.72 -6.87
CA VAL A 149 8.48 7.98 -6.15
C VAL A 149 9.36 8.10 -4.89
N CYS A 150 9.54 7.02 -4.13
CA CYS A 150 10.41 7.03 -2.94
C CYS A 150 11.89 7.27 -3.30
N THR A 151 12.36 6.75 -4.42
CA THR A 151 13.76 6.84 -4.85
C THR A 151 14.06 8.03 -5.77
N GLY A 152 13.03 8.72 -6.26
CA GLY A 152 13.15 9.79 -7.24
C GLY A 152 13.51 9.29 -8.64
N SER A 153 13.17 8.04 -8.96
CA SER A 153 13.52 7.38 -10.22
C SER A 153 12.32 7.27 -11.18
N GLU A 154 12.58 6.72 -12.37
CA GLU A 154 11.54 6.18 -13.24
C GLU A 154 10.94 4.89 -12.67
N PRO A 155 9.70 4.50 -13.05
CA PRO A 155 9.04 3.27 -12.61
C PRO A 155 9.60 2.01 -13.30
N ARG A 156 10.91 1.82 -13.16
CA ARG A 156 11.67 0.67 -13.67
C ARG A 156 12.62 0.20 -12.57
N MET A 157 12.69 -1.12 -12.36
CA MET A 157 13.47 -1.66 -11.25
C MET A 157 14.95 -1.31 -11.34
N ASP A 158 15.53 -1.33 -12.54
CA ASP A 158 16.93 -0.89 -12.74
C ASP A 158 17.13 0.56 -12.30
N ALA A 159 16.19 1.47 -12.62
CA ALA A 159 16.30 2.89 -12.30
C ALA A 159 16.17 3.14 -10.78
N VAL A 160 15.32 2.36 -10.10
CA VAL A 160 15.21 2.34 -8.64
C VAL A 160 16.56 1.92 -8.04
N MET A 161 17.17 0.85 -8.55
CA MET A 161 18.47 0.36 -8.04
C MET A 161 19.62 1.32 -8.34
N GLU A 162 19.72 1.87 -9.54
CA GLU A 162 20.72 2.90 -9.90
C GLU A 162 20.66 4.08 -8.90
N ASN A 163 19.45 4.52 -8.54
CA ASN A 163 19.25 5.61 -7.57
C ASN A 163 19.59 5.27 -6.12
N LEU A 164 19.39 4.01 -5.71
CA LEU A 164 19.74 3.52 -4.38
C LEU A 164 21.26 3.30 -4.26
N LEU A 165 21.90 2.81 -5.32
CA LEU A 165 23.35 2.63 -5.39
C LEU A 165 24.05 3.99 -5.40
N GLN A 166 23.55 4.97 -6.15
CA GLN A 166 24.09 6.33 -6.09
C GLN A 166 24.00 6.94 -4.70
N GLU A 167 22.87 6.74 -4.00
CA GLU A 167 22.73 7.24 -2.63
C GLU A 167 23.72 6.56 -1.66
N LEU A 168 23.92 5.25 -1.83
CA LEU A 168 24.91 4.50 -1.06
C LEU A 168 26.34 5.01 -1.31
N ALA A 169 26.68 5.31 -2.58
CA ALA A 169 27.96 5.90 -2.96
C ALA A 169 28.19 7.27 -2.30
N ASP A 170 27.14 8.08 -2.21
CA ASP A 170 27.17 9.37 -1.49
C ASP A 170 27.26 9.21 0.04
N GLY A 171 27.27 7.98 0.56
CA GLY A 171 27.29 7.69 2.00
C GLY A 171 25.98 8.00 2.72
N ARG A 172 24.85 8.04 1.98
CA ARG A 172 23.50 8.32 2.48
C ARG A 172 22.63 7.06 2.42
N ASP A 173 21.48 7.11 3.10
CA ASP A 173 20.52 6.00 3.17
C ASP A 173 19.05 6.48 3.31
N GLU A 174 18.77 7.71 2.91
CA GLU A 174 17.46 8.34 3.11
C GLU A 174 16.37 7.69 2.26
N LYS A 175 16.67 7.35 0.99
CA LYS A 175 15.72 6.69 0.07
C LYS A 175 15.39 5.28 0.54
N ILE A 176 16.38 4.47 0.94
CA ILE A 176 16.09 3.12 1.45
C ILE A 176 15.31 3.15 2.76
N LYS A 177 15.65 4.05 3.69
CA LYS A 177 14.86 4.29 4.91
C LYS A 177 13.44 4.78 4.62
N LEU A 178 13.25 5.54 3.54
CA LEU A 178 11.92 5.95 3.10
C LEU A 178 11.13 4.75 2.54
N VAL A 179 11.76 3.88 1.75
CA VAL A 179 11.15 2.63 1.27
C VAL A 179 10.69 1.76 2.44
N ASP A 180 11.53 1.58 3.46
CA ASP A 180 11.21 0.81 4.66
C ASP A 180 10.04 1.43 5.43
N ARG A 181 10.08 2.75 5.66
CA ARG A 181 8.97 3.47 6.30
C ARG A 181 7.65 3.35 5.54
N CYS A 182 7.70 3.26 4.21
CA CYS A 182 6.52 3.05 3.37
C CYS A 182 6.06 1.58 3.32
N SER A 183 6.74 0.68 4.03
CA SER A 183 6.50 -0.77 3.99
C SER A 183 6.60 -1.35 2.58
N LEU A 184 7.51 -0.83 1.76
CA LEU A 184 7.76 -1.28 0.39
C LEU A 184 8.98 -2.22 0.26
N ASP A 185 9.68 -2.47 1.37
CA ASP A 185 10.86 -3.30 1.50
C ASP A 185 10.59 -4.75 1.04
N SER A 186 9.52 -5.37 1.53
CA SER A 186 9.12 -6.72 1.14
C SER A 186 8.97 -6.87 -0.38
N PHE A 187 8.28 -5.92 -1.02
CA PHE A 187 8.11 -5.90 -2.47
C PHE A 187 9.42 -5.65 -3.21
N LEU A 188 10.26 -4.72 -2.72
CA LEU A 188 11.59 -4.44 -3.28
C LEU A 188 12.41 -5.73 -3.34
N TRP A 189 12.56 -6.42 -2.22
CA TRP A 189 13.40 -7.61 -2.13
C TRP A 189 12.83 -8.79 -2.92
N GLU A 190 11.49 -8.94 -2.98
CA GLU A 190 10.85 -9.92 -3.86
C GLU A 190 11.21 -9.67 -5.34
N GLN A 191 11.20 -8.41 -5.80
CA GLN A 191 11.62 -8.07 -7.16
C GLN A 191 13.12 -8.34 -7.38
N MET A 192 13.97 -8.07 -6.38
CA MET A 192 15.41 -8.35 -6.45
C MET A 192 15.70 -9.85 -6.56
N THR A 193 14.97 -10.68 -5.81
CA THR A 193 15.04 -12.14 -5.94
C THR A 193 14.56 -12.59 -7.31
N ARG A 194 13.44 -12.05 -7.81
CA ARG A 194 12.86 -12.45 -9.09
C ARG A 194 13.73 -12.08 -10.30
N LEU A 195 14.28 -10.86 -10.31
CA LEU A 195 15.03 -10.33 -11.45
C LEU A 195 16.50 -10.77 -11.41
N TYR A 196 17.15 -10.59 -10.25
CA TYR A 196 18.59 -10.81 -10.14
C TYR A 196 18.95 -12.11 -9.42
N GLY A 197 17.98 -12.86 -8.88
CA GLY A 197 18.26 -14.06 -8.09
C GLY A 197 18.83 -13.75 -6.70
N TYR A 198 18.78 -12.50 -6.25
CA TYR A 198 19.34 -12.11 -4.96
C TYR A 198 18.49 -12.65 -3.81
N ASN A 199 19.08 -13.53 -2.99
CA ASN A 199 18.44 -14.13 -1.82
C ASN A 199 19.42 -14.04 -0.64
N SER A 200 19.06 -13.25 0.38
CA SER A 200 19.85 -13.02 1.58
C SER A 200 18.95 -13.07 2.81
N GLY A 201 19.48 -13.56 3.94
CA GLY A 201 18.75 -13.62 5.21
C GLY A 201 18.53 -12.25 5.85
N GLU A 202 19.44 -11.30 5.57
CA GLU A 202 19.35 -9.90 5.96
C GLU A 202 19.63 -9.04 4.71
N PRO A 203 18.63 -8.86 3.83
CA PRO A 203 18.85 -8.19 2.55
C PRO A 203 19.17 -6.71 2.77
N GLY A 204 20.15 -6.20 2.03
CA GLY A 204 20.58 -4.81 2.13
C GLY A 204 21.26 -4.34 0.86
N ILE A 205 21.19 -3.04 0.57
CA ILE A 205 21.72 -2.48 -0.69
C ILE A 205 23.22 -2.73 -0.79
N ARG A 206 23.97 -2.53 0.30
CA ARG A 206 25.42 -2.78 0.33
C ARG A 206 25.78 -4.24 0.11
N ASP A 207 25.03 -5.16 0.72
CA ASP A 207 25.25 -6.60 0.56
C ASP A 207 24.95 -7.01 -0.89
N PHE A 208 23.85 -6.52 -1.45
CA PHE A 208 23.53 -6.69 -2.86
C PHE A 208 24.65 -6.16 -3.78
N THR A 209 25.19 -4.96 -3.54
CA THR A 209 26.30 -4.40 -4.34
C THR A 209 27.52 -5.33 -4.32
N ILE A 210 27.92 -5.81 -3.16
CA ILE A 210 29.06 -6.73 -3.01
C ILE A 210 28.79 -8.03 -3.77
N GLU A 211 27.60 -8.61 -3.62
CA GLU A 211 27.21 -9.84 -4.31
C GLU A 211 27.07 -9.63 -5.82
N LEU A 212 26.64 -8.44 -6.27
CA LEU A 212 26.57 -8.04 -7.67
C LEU A 212 27.96 -8.08 -8.32
N PHE A 213 28.94 -7.37 -7.74
CA PHE A 213 30.31 -7.39 -8.26
C PHE A 213 30.92 -8.78 -8.22
N LYS A 214 30.76 -9.53 -7.11
CA LYS A 214 31.27 -10.90 -6.98
C LYS A 214 30.68 -11.83 -8.03
N SER A 215 29.36 -11.86 -8.16
CA SER A 215 28.68 -12.74 -9.10
C SER A 215 28.97 -12.37 -10.55
N CYS A 216 29.00 -11.08 -10.91
CA CYS A 216 29.34 -10.66 -12.27
C CYS A 216 30.80 -10.95 -12.63
N TYR A 217 31.74 -10.81 -11.68
CA TYR A 217 33.13 -11.24 -11.89
C TYR A 217 33.23 -12.77 -12.02
N ALA A 218 32.50 -13.51 -11.18
CA ALA A 218 32.42 -14.97 -11.23
C ALA A 218 31.86 -15.48 -12.57
N MET A 219 30.91 -14.78 -13.20
CA MET A 219 30.36 -15.16 -14.51
C MET A 219 31.39 -15.09 -15.65
N GLY A 220 32.43 -14.26 -15.53
CA GLY A 220 33.54 -14.21 -16.48
C GLY A 220 34.67 -15.18 -16.15
N THR A 221 34.56 -15.93 -15.05
CA THR A 221 35.59 -16.83 -14.52
C THR A 221 34.98 -18.18 -14.13
N ALA A 222 35.75 -19.10 -13.56
CA ALA A 222 35.22 -20.38 -13.05
C ALA A 222 34.67 -20.27 -11.61
N GLY A 223 34.19 -19.09 -11.21
CA GLY A 223 33.74 -18.81 -9.84
C GLY A 223 32.30 -19.28 -9.57
N GLN A 224 31.92 -19.29 -8.29
CA GLN A 224 30.53 -19.56 -7.91
C GLN A 224 29.66 -18.33 -8.18
N VAL A 225 28.66 -18.50 -9.05
CA VAL A 225 27.69 -17.46 -9.40
C VAL A 225 26.43 -17.64 -8.56
N LYS A 226 25.99 -16.58 -7.87
CA LYS A 226 24.72 -16.60 -7.10
C LYS A 226 23.59 -15.80 -7.76
N LEU A 227 23.93 -14.80 -8.57
CA LEU A 227 22.95 -13.98 -9.27
C LEU A 227 22.66 -14.48 -10.69
N THR A 228 21.54 -14.06 -11.27
CA THR A 228 21.14 -14.38 -12.65
C THR A 228 21.91 -13.54 -13.67
N GLY A 229 21.85 -13.94 -14.96
CA GLY A 229 22.47 -13.18 -16.06
C GLY A 229 21.96 -11.74 -16.20
N ASP A 230 20.73 -11.45 -15.75
CA ASP A 230 20.15 -10.10 -15.76
C ASP A 230 20.93 -9.14 -14.84
N ALA A 231 21.54 -9.65 -13.76
CA ALA A 231 22.42 -8.87 -12.90
C ALA A 231 23.66 -8.37 -13.64
N LEU A 232 24.21 -9.18 -14.56
CA LEU A 232 25.32 -8.77 -15.42
C LEU A 232 24.91 -7.72 -16.45
N VAL A 233 23.70 -7.84 -17.00
CA VAL A 233 23.14 -6.83 -17.91
C VAL A 233 22.97 -5.49 -17.17
N PHE A 234 22.39 -5.54 -15.97
CA PHE A 234 22.27 -4.38 -15.10
C PHE A 234 23.63 -3.74 -14.78
N LEU A 235 24.62 -4.52 -14.34
CA LEU A 235 25.95 -4.00 -14.01
C LEU A 235 26.62 -3.32 -15.21
N LYS A 236 26.54 -3.92 -16.40
CA LYS A 236 27.10 -3.32 -17.63
C LYS A 236 26.43 -2.00 -17.96
N ARG A 237 25.10 -1.95 -17.90
CA ARG A 237 24.34 -0.72 -18.14
C ARG A 237 24.68 0.36 -17.10
N TRP A 238 24.77 -0.02 -15.82
CA TRP A 238 25.09 0.91 -14.75
C TRP A 238 26.49 1.51 -14.92
N LYS A 239 27.48 0.66 -15.23
CA LYS A 239 28.85 1.08 -15.56
C LYS A 239 28.92 2.06 -16.75
N ASP A 240 28.10 1.83 -17.78
CA ASP A 240 28.10 2.66 -19.00
C ASP A 240 27.20 3.91 -18.86
N SER A 241 26.57 4.11 -17.69
CA SER A 241 25.65 5.23 -17.45
C SER A 241 26.39 6.50 -17.04
N ARG A 242 26.35 7.52 -17.89
CA ARG A 242 26.91 8.86 -17.58
C ARG A 242 26.28 9.55 -16.37
N GLN A 243 25.05 9.18 -16.02
CA GLN A 243 24.36 9.79 -14.87
C GLN A 243 24.82 9.19 -13.54
N PHE A 244 25.26 7.92 -13.55
CA PHE A 244 25.57 7.15 -12.34
C PHE A 244 27.02 6.66 -12.31
N GLU A 245 27.88 7.22 -13.18
CA GLU A 245 29.30 6.88 -13.34
C GLU A 245 30.05 7.09 -12.02
N ASP A 246 29.90 8.27 -11.41
CA ASP A 246 30.54 8.58 -10.11
C ASP A 246 30.15 7.58 -9.01
N GLY A 247 28.88 7.18 -8.98
CA GLY A 247 28.39 6.19 -8.02
C GLY A 247 28.95 4.80 -8.27
N PHE A 248 29.13 4.43 -9.54
CA PHE A 248 29.76 3.16 -9.92
C PHE A 248 31.24 3.13 -9.55
N GLU A 249 31.99 4.20 -9.80
CA GLU A 249 33.42 4.26 -9.48
C GLU A 249 33.71 4.26 -7.97
N THR A 250 32.77 4.80 -7.17
CA THR A 250 32.91 4.91 -5.72
C THR A 250 32.69 3.58 -4.99
N LEU A 251 31.83 2.69 -5.53
CA LEU A 251 31.39 1.45 -4.89
C LEU A 251 32.24 0.23 -5.28
#